data_AF-A0A378V2K5-F1
#
_entry.id   AF-A0A378V2K5-F1
#
_cell.length_a   1.000
_cell.length_b   1.000
_cell.length_c   1.000
_cell.angle_alpha   90.00
_cell.angle_beta   90.00
_cell.angle_gamma   90.00
#
_symmetry.space_group_name_H-M   'P 1'
#
loop_
_entity.id
_entity.type
_entity.pdbx_description
1 polymer ?
#
loop_
_entity_poly.entity_id
_entity_poly.type
_entity_poly.pdbx_seq_one_letter_code
_entity_poly.pdbx_strand_id
1 'polypeptide(L)'
;MTNPTDTETTPTETTEPDADVTADVDVTPDDTEEPTTDDDQEPTGNKEAAKWRTKLRAAEAERDALQQQLDAQRRAVIDWRSSTAAHGAVDPQLLDAAGINITELLDDTGHLDMTLVDQFIDATATKFRVQRMAKPNPQQGAPSEARTPGGLADVFREDRQRTQ
;
A
#
# COMPACT_ATOMS: atom_id res chain seq x y z
N MET A 1 -30.19 45.16 37.59
CA MET A 1 -29.48 45.67 36.40
C MET A 1 -29.52 44.57 35.35
N THR A 2 -30.43 44.62 34.38
CA THR A 2 -30.31 45.26 33.05
C THR A 2 -29.32 44.56 32.10
N ASN A 3 -29.88 43.64 31.31
CA ASN A 3 -29.68 43.26 29.91
C ASN A 3 -28.29 43.08 29.25
N PRO A 4 -28.25 42.21 28.21
CA PRO A 4 -27.06 41.58 27.63
C PRO A 4 -26.43 42.42 26.52
N THR A 5 -25.14 42.20 26.26
CA THR A 5 -24.51 42.61 24.99
C THR A 5 -24.58 41.45 24.02
N ASP A 6 -25.45 41.67 23.03
CA ASP A 6 -25.52 41.01 21.75
C ASP A 6 -24.24 41.28 20.94
N THR A 7 -23.65 40.24 20.37
CA THR A 7 -22.82 40.35 19.17
C THR A 7 -23.08 39.10 18.35
N GLU A 8 -24.21 39.13 17.66
CA GLU A 8 -24.41 38.68 16.28
C GLU A 8 -23.10 38.26 15.56
N THR A 9 -22.94 36.97 15.31
CA THR A 9 -22.07 36.46 14.24
C THR A 9 -22.94 35.55 13.38
N THR A 10 -23.21 36.08 12.20
CA THR A 10 -23.93 35.52 11.06
C THR A 10 -23.55 34.05 10.78
N PRO A 11 -24.52 33.16 10.51
CA PRO A 11 -24.22 31.86 9.92
C PRO A 11 -23.80 32.07 8.46
N THR A 12 -22.57 31.70 8.12
CA THR A 12 -22.16 31.66 6.70
C THR A 12 -22.91 30.54 6.01
N GLU A 13 -23.67 30.96 5.01
CA GLU A 13 -24.53 30.21 4.12
C GLU A 13 -23.76 29.15 3.33
N THR A 14 -24.39 27.97 3.27
CA THR A 14 -24.16 26.88 2.34
C THR A 14 -23.98 27.37 0.89
N THR A 15 -22.96 26.87 0.22
CA THR A 15 -22.92 26.79 -1.24
C THR A 15 -22.23 25.49 -1.62
N GLU A 16 -23.06 24.47 -1.85
CA GLU A 16 -22.69 23.28 -2.64
C GLU A 16 -22.53 23.70 -4.10
N PRO A 17 -21.43 23.36 -4.78
CA PRO A 17 -21.45 23.22 -6.23
C PRO A 17 -22.02 21.85 -6.58
N ASP A 18 -23.27 21.89 -7.05
CA ASP A 18 -23.91 20.87 -7.87
C ASP A 18 -23.02 20.54 -9.08
N ALA A 19 -22.56 19.31 -9.15
CA ALA A 19 -21.96 18.72 -10.33
C ALA A 19 -22.55 17.32 -10.51
N ASP A 20 -23.80 17.31 -10.95
CA ASP A 20 -24.39 16.23 -11.74
C ASP A 20 -23.51 15.96 -12.98
N VAL A 21 -22.69 14.91 -12.91
CA VAL A 21 -22.29 14.12 -14.09
C VAL A 21 -22.34 12.66 -13.69
N THR A 22 -23.53 12.11 -13.91
CA THR A 22 -23.78 10.72 -14.35
C THR A 22 -22.56 10.04 -14.99
N ALA A 23 -22.01 9.06 -14.28
CA ALA A 23 -21.39 7.88 -14.85
C ALA A 23 -21.54 6.74 -13.83
N ASP A 24 -22.81 6.35 -13.65
CA ASP A 24 -23.17 5.03 -13.16
C ASP A 24 -22.60 4.01 -14.15
N VAL A 25 -21.34 3.61 -13.93
CA VAL A 25 -20.84 2.39 -14.54
C VAL A 25 -21.35 1.28 -13.65
N ASP A 26 -22.61 0.90 -13.89
CA ASP A 26 -23.13 -0.41 -13.55
C ASP A 26 -22.24 -1.44 -14.27
N VAL A 27 -21.13 -1.81 -13.64
CA VAL A 27 -20.51 -3.10 -13.91
C VAL A 27 -21.38 -4.10 -13.19
N THR A 28 -22.50 -4.44 -13.83
CA THR A 28 -23.22 -5.67 -13.56
C THR A 28 -22.16 -6.78 -13.60
N PRO A 29 -21.92 -7.53 -12.51
CA PRO A 29 -21.06 -8.70 -12.62
C PRO A 29 -21.69 -9.61 -13.68
N ASP A 30 -20.90 -9.89 -14.71
CA ASP A 30 -21.16 -10.84 -15.78
C ASP A 30 -21.96 -12.01 -15.22
N ASP A 31 -23.22 -12.07 -15.65
CA ASP A 31 -24.19 -13.09 -15.33
C ASP A 31 -23.56 -14.41 -15.77
N THR A 32 -22.90 -15.09 -14.82
CA THR A 32 -22.43 -16.44 -15.01
C THR A 32 -23.68 -17.24 -15.28
N GLU A 33 -23.94 -17.52 -16.56
CA GLU A 33 -25.08 -18.30 -17.05
C GLU A 33 -25.35 -19.44 -16.07
N GLU A 34 -26.35 -19.26 -15.19
CA GLU A 34 -26.89 -20.36 -14.45
C GLU A 34 -27.43 -21.34 -15.50
N PRO A 35 -27.08 -22.63 -15.45
CA PRO A 35 -27.76 -23.58 -16.30
C PRO A 35 -29.23 -23.57 -15.88
N THR A 36 -30.06 -22.98 -16.74
CA THR A 36 -31.52 -23.01 -16.68
C THR A 36 -31.95 -24.48 -16.64
N THR A 37 -32.11 -25.00 -15.43
CA THR A 37 -32.75 -26.29 -15.21
C THR A 37 -34.12 -25.96 -14.65
N ASP A 38 -35.06 -25.85 -15.58
CA ASP A 38 -36.48 -26.07 -15.31
C ASP A 38 -36.61 -27.48 -14.70
N ASP A 39 -36.73 -27.55 -13.37
CA ASP A 39 -37.15 -28.75 -12.66
C ASP A 39 -37.58 -28.37 -11.24
N ASP A 40 -38.89 -28.29 -11.04
CA ASP A 40 -39.59 -28.46 -9.76
C ASP A 40 -39.37 -29.90 -9.22
N GLN A 41 -38.11 -30.31 -9.03
CA GLN A 41 -37.73 -31.56 -8.38
C GLN A 41 -36.94 -31.25 -7.11
N GLU A 42 -37.46 -31.71 -5.97
CA GLU A 42 -36.77 -31.62 -4.68
C GLU A 42 -35.29 -32.01 -4.83
N PRO A 43 -34.35 -31.20 -4.30
CA PRO A 43 -32.94 -31.49 -4.42
C PRO A 43 -32.64 -32.81 -3.74
N THR A 44 -32.43 -33.87 -4.52
CA THR A 44 -31.96 -35.16 -4.02
C THR A 44 -30.69 -34.91 -3.21
N GLY A 45 -30.57 -35.41 -1.98
CA GLY A 45 -29.45 -35.06 -1.06
C GLY A 45 -28.04 -35.26 -1.63
N ASN A 46 -27.89 -36.07 -2.68
CA ASN A 46 -26.64 -36.21 -3.43
C ASN A 46 -26.24 -34.95 -4.22
N LYS A 47 -27.19 -34.20 -4.79
CA LYS A 47 -26.93 -32.93 -5.50
C LYS A 47 -26.44 -31.85 -4.52
N GLU A 48 -27.06 -31.74 -3.35
CA GLU A 48 -26.63 -30.80 -2.31
C GLU A 48 -25.24 -31.16 -1.77
N ALA A 49 -25.00 -32.43 -1.48
CA ALA A 49 -23.70 -32.90 -1.04
C ALA A 49 -22.60 -32.68 -2.09
N ALA A 50 -22.92 -32.75 -3.39
CA ALA A 50 -21.98 -32.41 -4.46
C ALA A 50 -21.66 -30.90 -4.47
N LYS A 51 -22.68 -30.05 -4.34
CA LYS A 51 -22.53 -28.59 -4.25
C LYS A 51 -21.61 -28.18 -3.09
N TRP A 52 -21.80 -28.78 -1.91
CA TRP A 52 -20.97 -28.47 -0.73
C TRP A 52 -19.52 -28.91 -0.87
N ARG A 53 -19.25 -30.07 -1.51
CA ARG A 53 -17.87 -30.50 -1.79
C ARG A 53 -17.17 -29.55 -2.76
N THR A 54 -17.87 -29.05 -3.76
CA THR A 54 -17.32 -28.06 -4.70
C THR A 54 -17.01 -26.75 -3.98
N LYS A 55 -17.94 -26.25 -3.17
CA LYS A 55 -17.71 -25.03 -2.35
C LYS A 55 -16.53 -25.18 -1.39
N LEU A 56 -16.39 -26.32 -0.73
CA LEU A 56 -15.27 -26.58 0.17
C LEU A 56 -13.93 -26.52 -0.55
N ARG A 57 -13.82 -27.21 -1.70
CA ARG A 57 -12.60 -27.19 -2.52
C ARG A 57 -12.28 -25.80 -3.06
N ALA A 58 -13.29 -25.03 -3.45
CA ALA A 58 -13.11 -23.65 -3.88
C ALA A 58 -12.55 -22.78 -2.74
N ALA A 59 -13.12 -22.87 -1.53
CA ALA A 59 -12.64 -22.13 -0.37
C ALA A 59 -11.22 -22.53 0.05
N GLU A 60 -10.88 -23.83 -0.01
CA GLU A 60 -9.52 -24.31 0.24
C GLU A 60 -8.53 -23.74 -0.78
N ALA A 61 -8.89 -23.74 -2.06
CA ALA A 61 -8.07 -23.16 -3.12
C ALA A 61 -7.88 -21.64 -2.95
N GLU A 62 -8.93 -20.91 -2.58
CA GLU A 62 -8.87 -19.48 -2.27
C GLU A 62 -7.94 -19.20 -1.09
N ARG A 63 -8.06 -19.97 -0.01
CA ARG A 63 -7.17 -19.83 1.15
C ARG A 63 -5.72 -20.05 0.76
N ASP A 64 -5.43 -21.10 0.00
CA ASP A 64 -4.07 -21.43 -0.41
C ASP A 64 -3.51 -20.34 -1.36
N ALA A 65 -4.34 -19.79 -2.25
CA ALA A 65 -3.95 -18.67 -3.11
C ALA A 65 -3.64 -17.40 -2.29
N LEU A 66 -4.47 -17.06 -1.30
CA LEU A 66 -4.22 -15.92 -0.41
C LEU A 66 -2.95 -16.11 0.41
N GLN A 67 -2.70 -17.33 0.89
CA GLN A 67 -1.49 -17.64 1.64
C GLN A 67 -0.24 -17.46 0.77
N GLN A 68 -0.27 -17.90 -0.49
CA GLN A 68 0.83 -17.68 -1.44
C GLN A 68 1.08 -16.19 -1.72
N GLN A 69 0.01 -15.40 -1.92
CA GLN A 69 0.14 -13.96 -2.13
C GLN A 69 0.75 -13.25 -0.92
N LEU A 70 0.31 -13.64 0.27
CA LEU A 70 0.78 -13.10 1.53
C LEU A 70 2.28 -13.42 1.74
N ASP A 71 2.68 -14.67 1.49
CA ASP A 71 4.09 -15.07 1.56
C ASP A 71 4.95 -14.32 0.54
N ALA A 72 4.45 -14.13 -0.69
CA ALA A 72 5.13 -13.33 -1.70
C ALA A 72 5.26 -11.86 -1.29
N GLN A 73 4.23 -11.26 -0.68
CA GLN A 73 4.28 -9.89 -0.20
C GLN A 73 5.29 -9.73 0.96
N ARG A 74 5.28 -10.66 1.93
CA ARG A 74 6.28 -10.67 3.01
C ARG A 74 7.69 -10.77 2.46
N ARG A 75 7.89 -11.64 1.46
CA ARG A 75 9.18 -11.77 0.77
C ARG A 75 9.61 -10.46 0.11
N ALA A 76 8.72 -9.80 -0.62
CA ALA A 76 9.00 -8.51 -1.25
C ALA A 76 9.38 -7.43 -0.23
N VAL A 77 8.74 -7.42 0.94
CA VAL A 77 9.08 -6.49 2.04
C VAL A 77 10.47 -6.78 2.60
N ILE A 78 10.82 -8.05 2.82
CA ILE A 78 12.15 -8.46 3.30
C ILE A 78 13.23 -8.07 2.28
N ASP A 79 13.01 -8.34 0.99
CA ASP A 79 13.96 -8.00 -0.08
C ASP A 79 14.13 -6.47 -0.21
N TRP A 80 13.03 -5.71 -0.11
CA TRP A 80 13.11 -4.26 -0.06
C TRP A 80 13.89 -3.78 1.17
N ARG A 81 13.64 -4.38 2.34
CA ARG A 81 14.34 -4.04 3.58
C ARG A 81 15.82 -4.33 3.48
N SER A 82 16.22 -5.45 2.89
CA SER A 82 17.64 -5.80 2.68
C SER A 82 18.37 -4.79 1.80
N SER A 83 17.70 -4.25 0.77
CA SER A 83 18.27 -3.22 -0.11
C SER A 83 18.35 -1.82 0.53
N THR A 84 17.60 -1.60 1.61
CA THR A 84 17.44 -0.28 2.27
C THR A 84 17.89 -0.29 3.73
N ALA A 85 18.54 -1.36 4.18
CA ALA A 85 19.00 -1.49 5.56
C ALA A 85 19.94 -0.33 5.95
N ALA A 86 19.82 0.12 7.21
CA ALA A 86 20.54 1.30 7.72
C ALA A 86 22.07 1.16 7.63
N HIS A 87 22.58 -0.06 7.79
CA HIS A 87 24.01 -0.38 7.73
C HIS A 87 24.52 -0.64 6.32
N GLY A 88 23.69 -0.44 5.29
CA GLY A 88 23.99 -0.66 3.89
C GLY A 88 23.28 -1.89 3.32
N ALA A 89 23.14 -1.90 1.99
CA ALA A 89 22.36 -2.92 1.29
C ALA A 89 22.98 -4.32 1.38
N VAL A 90 22.13 -5.32 1.47
CA VAL A 90 22.47 -6.74 1.33
C VAL A 90 21.66 -7.32 0.19
N ASP A 91 22.34 -8.06 -0.70
CA ASP A 91 21.70 -8.79 -1.79
C ASP A 91 20.67 -9.79 -1.23
N PRO A 92 19.39 -9.71 -1.63
CA PRO A 92 18.36 -10.66 -1.22
C PRO A 92 18.74 -12.14 -1.45
N GLN A 93 19.51 -12.45 -2.49
CA GLN A 93 19.96 -13.82 -2.78
C GLN A 93 20.88 -14.37 -1.68
N LEU A 94 21.58 -13.50 -0.95
CA LEU A 94 22.37 -13.93 0.21
C LEU A 94 21.50 -14.30 1.41
N LEU A 95 20.31 -13.71 1.53
CA LEU A 95 19.34 -14.10 2.57
C LEU A 95 18.81 -15.52 2.29
N ASP A 96 18.57 -15.86 1.02
CA ASP A 96 18.23 -17.22 0.61
C ASP A 96 19.37 -18.21 0.88
N ALA A 97 20.59 -17.85 0.50
CA ALA A 97 21.78 -18.66 0.81
C ALA A 97 22.04 -18.80 2.32
N ALA A 98 21.59 -17.83 3.13
CA ALA A 98 21.64 -17.90 4.58
C ALA A 98 20.61 -18.87 5.17
N GLY A 99 19.59 -19.25 4.40
CA GLY A 99 18.49 -20.11 4.83
C GLY A 99 17.42 -19.35 5.60
N ILE A 100 16.99 -18.18 5.10
CA ILE A 100 15.96 -17.37 5.75
C ILE A 100 14.66 -18.17 5.97
N ASN A 101 14.16 -18.11 7.21
CA ASN A 101 12.87 -18.69 7.59
C ASN A 101 11.91 -17.56 7.97
N ILE A 102 10.92 -17.28 7.10
CA ILE A 102 9.96 -16.17 7.31
C ILE A 102 9.17 -16.36 8.60
N THR A 103 8.87 -17.61 9.01
CA THR A 103 8.08 -17.87 10.22
C THR A 103 8.77 -17.46 11.52
N GLU A 104 10.11 -17.47 11.54
CA GLU A 104 10.92 -17.01 12.68
C GLU A 104 11.04 -15.49 12.74
N LEU A 105 10.62 -14.80 11.68
CA LEU A 105 10.65 -13.34 11.55
C LEU A 105 9.27 -12.72 11.79
N LEU A 106 8.29 -13.52 12.20
CA LEU A 106 6.96 -13.04 12.54
C LEU A 106 6.86 -12.75 14.04
N ASP A 107 6.07 -11.74 14.38
CA ASP A 107 5.61 -11.49 15.74
C ASP A 107 4.44 -12.40 16.14
N ASP A 108 3.95 -12.23 17.36
CA ASP A 108 2.82 -12.96 17.92
C ASP A 108 1.48 -12.67 17.21
N THR A 109 1.40 -11.57 16.46
CA THR A 109 0.24 -11.21 15.63
C THR A 109 0.34 -11.76 14.20
N GLY A 110 1.47 -12.34 13.83
CA GLY A 110 1.73 -12.86 12.48
C GLY A 110 2.16 -11.78 11.48
N HIS A 111 2.54 -10.58 11.94
CA HIS A 111 3.19 -9.57 11.12
C HIS A 111 4.71 -9.73 11.15
N LEU A 112 5.40 -9.15 10.17
CA LEU A 112 6.86 -9.20 10.16
C LEU A 112 7.43 -8.30 11.27
N ASP A 113 8.22 -8.88 12.16
CA ASP A 113 9.01 -8.11 13.12
C ASP A 113 10.26 -7.56 12.40
N MET A 114 10.23 -6.26 12.09
CA MET A 114 11.32 -5.58 11.40
C MET A 114 12.65 -5.65 12.18
N THR A 115 12.59 -5.78 13.51
CA THR A 115 13.78 -5.90 14.36
C THR A 115 14.47 -7.24 14.13
N LEU A 116 13.69 -8.33 14.06
CA LEU A 116 14.22 -9.67 13.76
C LEU A 116 14.73 -9.76 12.32
N VAL A 117 14.02 -9.13 11.38
CA VAL A 117 14.46 -9.03 9.98
C VAL A 117 15.82 -8.31 9.89
N ASP A 118 15.98 -7.17 10.56
CA ASP A 118 17.25 -6.43 10.58
C ASP A 118 18.38 -7.25 11.21
N GLN A 119 18.12 -7.90 12.34
CA GLN A 119 19.09 -8.80 12.99
C GLN A 119 19.53 -9.93 12.06
N PHE A 120 18.60 -10.53 11.33
CA PHE A 120 18.90 -11.58 10.35
C PHE A 120 19.74 -11.05 9.18
N ILE A 121 19.42 -9.87 8.66
CA ILE A 121 20.19 -9.20 7.60
C ILE A 121 21.63 -8.92 8.08
N ASP A 122 21.79 -8.43 9.32
CA ASP A 122 23.09 -8.16 9.92
C ASP A 122 23.92 -9.43 10.16
N ALA A 123 23.28 -10.48 10.65
CA ALA A 123 23.91 -11.80 10.82
C ALA A 123 24.36 -12.37 9.47
N THR A 124 23.52 -12.24 8.44
CA THR A 124 23.81 -12.69 7.08
C THR A 124 24.99 -11.92 6.48
N ALA A 125 25.00 -10.59 6.59
CA ALA A 125 26.10 -9.77 6.13
C ALA A 125 27.43 -10.14 6.82
N THR A 126 27.39 -10.42 8.12
CA THR A 126 28.56 -10.85 8.90
C THR A 126 29.05 -12.22 8.44
N LYS A 127 28.14 -13.19 8.26
CA LYS A 127 28.44 -14.56 7.81
C LYS A 127 29.14 -14.57 6.45
N PHE A 128 28.66 -13.76 5.50
CA PHE A 128 29.22 -13.68 4.15
C PHE A 128 30.27 -12.58 3.98
N ARG A 129 30.65 -11.87 5.06
CA ARG A 129 31.64 -10.78 5.06
C ARG A 129 31.34 -9.70 4.02
N VAL A 130 30.06 -9.36 3.85
CA VAL A 130 29.61 -8.31 2.93
C VAL A 130 30.09 -6.97 3.46
N GLN A 131 30.87 -6.24 2.66
CA GLN A 131 31.26 -4.87 2.97
C GLN A 131 30.07 -3.96 2.70
N ARG A 132 29.45 -3.45 3.75
CA ARG A 132 28.25 -2.61 3.65
C ARG A 132 28.61 -1.16 3.91
N MET A 133 28.21 -0.28 2.99
CA MET A 133 28.35 1.17 3.17
C MET A 133 27.01 1.76 3.54
N ALA A 134 26.98 2.54 4.62
CA ALA A 134 25.80 3.31 4.97
C ALA A 134 25.43 4.26 3.82
N LYS A 135 24.15 4.31 3.46
CA LYS A 135 23.67 5.23 2.44
C LYS A 135 23.89 6.68 2.93
N PRO A 136 24.44 7.59 2.10
CA PRO A 136 24.55 9.00 2.43
C PRO A 136 23.17 9.56 2.79
N ASN A 137 23.08 10.38 3.84
CA ASN A 137 21.81 11.01 4.21
C ASN A 137 21.38 11.97 3.07
N PRO A 138 20.22 11.74 2.42
CA PRO A 138 19.76 12.59 1.32
C PRO A 138 19.63 14.07 1.70
N GLN A 139 19.34 14.36 2.98
CA GLN A 139 19.20 15.73 3.47
C GLN A 139 20.54 16.49 3.56
N GLN A 140 21.67 15.80 3.61
CA GLN A 140 22.99 16.45 3.69
C GLN A 140 23.49 16.99 2.33
N GLY A 141 22.83 16.61 1.22
CA GLY A 141 23.19 17.05 -0.13
C GLY A 141 22.06 17.78 -0.88
N ALA A 142 20.84 17.83 -0.33
CA ALA A 142 19.77 18.64 -0.90
C ALA A 142 20.13 20.12 -0.70
N PRO A 143 20.26 20.93 -1.76
CA PRO A 143 20.42 22.36 -1.57
C PRO A 143 19.19 22.82 -0.80
N SER A 144 19.39 23.50 0.34
CA SER A 144 18.30 24.23 0.99
C SER A 144 17.65 25.05 -0.11
N GLU A 145 16.38 24.81 -0.40
CA GLU A 145 15.64 25.48 -1.46
C GLU A 145 15.83 26.98 -1.25
N ALA A 146 16.79 27.54 -2.00
CA ALA A 146 17.20 28.90 -1.80
C ALA A 146 16.00 29.68 -2.26
N ARG A 147 15.28 30.29 -1.30
CA ARG A 147 14.32 31.36 -1.57
C ARG A 147 15.04 32.31 -2.51
N THR A 148 14.76 32.18 -3.80
CA THR A 148 15.44 32.95 -4.83
C THR A 148 14.78 34.31 -4.77
N PRO A 149 15.42 35.36 -4.21
CA PRO A 149 14.85 36.68 -4.32
C PRO A 149 15.15 37.13 -5.75
N GLY A 150 14.13 37.12 -6.61
CA GLY A 150 14.26 37.56 -8.00
C GLY A 150 15.16 36.65 -8.85
N GLY A 151 14.61 35.55 -9.37
CA GLY A 151 15.29 34.75 -10.38
C GLY A 151 15.44 35.53 -11.70
N LEU A 152 16.34 35.11 -12.59
CA LEU A 152 16.53 35.69 -13.93
C LEU A 152 15.23 35.87 -14.74
N ALA A 153 14.21 35.05 -14.46
CA ALA A 153 12.87 35.16 -15.04
C ALA A 153 12.11 36.44 -14.64
N ASP A 154 12.42 37.04 -13.49
CA ASP A 154 11.82 38.30 -13.03
C ASP A 154 12.40 39.50 -13.78
N VAL A 155 13.67 39.43 -14.18
CA VAL A 155 14.37 40.47 -14.94
C VAL A 155 13.77 40.65 -16.35
N PHE A 156 13.30 39.56 -16.97
CA PHE A 156 12.60 39.60 -18.28
C PHE A 156 11.10 39.92 -18.17
N ARG A 157 10.55 39.95 -16.95
CA ARG A 157 9.14 40.27 -16.69
C ARG A 157 8.95 41.77 -16.46
N GLU A 158 9.96 42.45 -15.90
CA GLU A 158 9.93 43.88 -15.61
C GLU A 158 10.04 44.77 -16.86
N ASP A 159 10.72 44.30 -17.92
CA ASP A 159 10.84 45.04 -19.18
C ASP A 159 9.56 45.08 -20.03
N ARG A 160 8.55 44.26 -19.70
CA ARG A 160 7.28 44.21 -20.43
C ARG A 160 6.21 45.17 -19.90
N GLN A 161 6.48 45.87 -18.80
CA GLN A 161 5.52 46.78 -18.16
C GLN A 161 5.86 48.28 -18.30
N ARG A 162 6.94 48.64 -19.00
CA ARG A 162 7.39 50.04 -19.15
C ARG A 162 6.93 50.76 -20.42
N THR A 163 6.07 50.15 -21.23
CA THR A 163 5.46 50.80 -22.40
C THR A 163 3.95 50.93 -22.23
N GLN A 164 3.52 51.97 -21.51
CA GLN A 164 2.22 52.65 -21.62
C GLN A 164 2.49 54.14 -21.39
#